data_AF-A0A2V7USA9-F1
#
_entry.id   AF-A0A2V7USA9-F1
#
_cell.length_a   1.000
_cell.length_b   1.000
_cell.length_c   1.000
_cell.angle_alpha   90.00
_cell.angle_beta   90.00
_cell.angle_gamma   90.00
#
_symmetry.space_group_name_H-M   'P 1'
#
loop_
_entity.id
_entity.type
_entity.pdbx_description
1 polymer ?
#
loop_
_entity_poly.entity_id
_entity_poly.type
_entity_poly.pdbx_seq_one_letter_code
_entity_poly.pdbx_strand_id
1 'polypeptide(L)'
;MAYAKREGIDPTRMIDLGIWTLLSGIVGAKLLLVLVELPYYWRHKMEILYNWRSAGVFYGGFVLACAVGLWYVHRTRLPLARTADAVA
;
A
#
# COMPACT_ATOMS: atom_id res chain seq x y z
N MET A 1 20.24 -3.53 -5.03
CA MET A 1 20.33 -2.17 -5.62
C MET A 1 21.13 -2.10 -6.94
N ALA A 2 21.52 -3.23 -7.58
CA ALA A 2 22.38 -3.19 -8.78
C ALA A 2 21.67 -3.46 -10.13
N TYR A 3 20.42 -3.94 -10.13
CA TYR A 3 19.72 -4.32 -11.38
C TYR A 3 18.92 -3.20 -12.05
N ALA A 4 18.68 -2.06 -11.38
CA ALA A 4 17.86 -0.97 -11.91
C ALA A 4 18.54 -0.13 -13.01
N LYS A 5 19.85 -0.30 -13.26
CA LYS A 5 20.61 0.58 -14.17
C LYS A 5 20.73 0.09 -15.61
N ARG A 6 20.20 -1.10 -15.95
CA ARG A 6 20.41 -1.73 -17.27
C ARG A 6 19.20 -1.76 -18.22
N GLU A 7 18.02 -1.34 -17.77
CA GLU A 7 16.80 -1.53 -18.59
C GLU A 7 16.10 -0.24 -19.08
N GLY A 8 16.66 0.96 -18.85
CA GLY A 8 16.03 2.20 -19.32
C GLY A 8 14.76 2.58 -18.54
N ILE A 9 14.59 2.03 -17.33
CA ILE A 9 13.56 2.45 -16.38
C ILE A 9 14.17 3.53 -15.49
N ASP A 10 13.46 4.65 -15.36
CA ASP A 10 13.85 5.74 -14.49
C ASP A 10 13.86 5.27 -13.03
N PRO A 11 15.03 5.22 -12.35
CA PRO A 11 15.14 4.77 -10.96
C PRO A 11 14.23 5.56 -10.02
N THR A 12 13.99 6.84 -10.34
CA THR A 12 13.12 7.74 -9.59
C THR A 12 11.69 7.19 -9.52
N ARG A 13 11.17 6.70 -10.66
CA ARG A 13 9.81 6.17 -10.74
C ARG A 13 9.65 4.84 -9.99
N MET A 14 10.72 4.06 -9.88
CA MET A 14 10.73 2.82 -9.09
C MET A 14 10.67 3.13 -7.58
N ILE A 15 11.44 4.13 -7.15
CA ILE A 15 11.41 4.61 -5.76
C ILE A 15 10.03 5.18 -5.44
N ASP A 16 9.46 6.01 -6.33
CA ASP A 16 8.12 6.57 -6.15
C ASP A 16 7.06 5.46 -6.04
N LEU A 17 7.13 4.43 -6.88
CA LEU A 17 6.23 3.28 -6.80
C LEU A 17 6.35 2.56 -5.45
N GLY A 18 7.57 2.33 -4.96
CA GLY A 18 7.79 1.73 -3.64
C GLY A 18 7.20 2.58 -2.52
N ILE A 19 7.40 3.90 -2.56
CA ILE A 19 6.87 4.85 -1.58
C ILE A 19 5.34 4.87 -1.62
N TRP A 20 4.74 4.97 -2.81
CA TRP A 20 3.28 4.97 -2.96
C TRP A 20 2.66 3.66 -2.47
N THR A 21 3.28 2.52 -2.77
CA THR A 21 2.81 1.19 -2.33
C THR A 21 2.93 1.03 -0.81
N LEU A 22 4.02 1.51 -0.21
CA LEU A 22 4.21 1.49 1.24
C LEU A 22 3.20 2.39 1.97
N LEU A 23 3.04 3.63 1.51
CA LEU A 23 2.11 4.59 2.11
C LEU A 23 0.66 4.10 2.00
N SER A 24 0.27 3.64 0.82
CA SER A 24 -1.06 3.06 0.59
C SER A 24 -1.30 1.80 1.43
N GLY A 25 -0.28 0.97 1.66
CA GLY A 25 -0.38 -0.18 2.56
C GLY A 25 -0.67 0.21 4.00
N ILE A 26 0.03 1.21 4.53
CA ILE A 26 -0.20 1.70 5.90
C ILE A 26 -1.61 2.31 6.02
N VAL A 27 -2.00 3.11 5.03
CA VAL A 27 -3.33 3.76 4.99
C VAL A 27 -4.44 2.72 4.87
N GLY A 28 -4.28 1.72 4.01
CA GLY A 28 -5.26 0.64 3.80
C GLY A 28 -5.43 -0.23 5.03
N ALA A 29 -4.34 -0.52 5.75
CA ALA A 29 -4.39 -1.32 6.97
C ALA A 29 -5.20 -0.62 8.07
N LYS A 30 -5.05 0.70 8.19
CA LYS A 30 -5.83 1.54 9.12
C LYS A 30 -7.28 1.70 8.68
N LEU A 31 -7.52 1.97 7.40
CA LEU A 31 -8.88 2.17 6.87
C LEU A 31 -9.75 0.93 7.06
N LEU A 32 -9.22 -0.26 6.75
CA LEU A 32 -10.00 -1.49 6.88
C LEU A 32 -10.28 -1.83 8.36
N LEU A 33 -9.33 -1.56 9.26
CA LEU A 33 -9.56 -1.69 10.70
C LEU A 33 -10.74 -0.80 11.14
N VAL A 34 -10.73 0.47 10.74
CA VAL A 34 -11.81 1.40 11.03
C VAL A 34 -13.13 0.95 10.42
N LEU A 35 -13.13 0.44 9.18
CA LEU A 35 -14.34 0.00 8.49
C LEU A 35 -14.97 -1.25 9.11
N VAL A 36 -14.15 -2.22 9.52
CA VAL A 36 -14.60 -3.47 10.15
C VAL A 36 -15.13 -3.22 11.56
N GLU A 37 -14.47 -2.35 12.32
CA GLU A 37 -14.89 -1.99 13.67
C GLU A 37 -15.87 -0.81 13.71
N LEU A 38 -16.24 -0.20 12.59
CA LEU A 38 -17.22 0.88 12.51
C LEU A 38 -18.52 0.61 13.31
N PRO A 39 -19.19 -0.56 13.19
CA PRO A 39 -20.38 -0.88 13.98
C PRO A 39 -20.06 -1.09 15.47
N TYR A 40 -18.85 -1.51 15.80
CA TYR A 40 -18.37 -1.71 17.18
C TYR A 40 -18.06 -0.35 17.85
N TYR A 41 -17.37 0.54 17.13
CA TYR A 41 -17.08 1.92 17.54
C TYR A 41 -18.34 2.76 17.74
N TRP A 42 -19.41 2.50 16.98
CA TRP A 42 -20.69 3.19 17.17
C TRP A 42 -21.32 2.86 18.53
N ARG A 43 -21.13 1.65 19.05
CA ARG A 43 -21.67 1.21 20.35
C ARG A 43 -20.73 1.48 21.52
N HIS A 44 -19.40 1.46 21.32
CA HIS A 44 -18.40 1.63 22.39
C HIS A 44 -17.35 2.68 22.03
N LYS A 45 -17.71 3.97 22.13
CA LYS A 45 -16.85 5.11 21.76
C LYS A 45 -15.50 5.17 22.51
N MET A 46 -15.41 4.59 23.71
CA MET A 46 -14.21 4.63 24.55
C MET A 46 -13.13 3.60 24.17
N GLU A 47 -13.46 2.57 23.39
CA GLU A 47 -12.50 1.51 23.02
C GLU A 47 -11.66 1.84 21.78
N ILE A 48 -11.95 2.97 21.10
CA ILE A 48 -11.11 3.52 20.02
C ILE A 48 -9.65 3.72 20.48
N LEU A 49 -9.43 4.05 21.76
CA LEU A 49 -8.10 4.20 22.36
C LEU A 49 -7.35 2.88 22.51
N TYR A 50 -8.05 1.76 22.71
CA TYR A 50 -7.43 0.44 22.88
C TYR A 50 -6.94 -0.11 21.53
N ASN A 51 -7.73 0.09 20.47
CA ASN A 51 -7.37 -0.32 19.11
C ASN A 51 -6.28 0.56 18.47
N TRP A 52 -5.92 1.70 19.05
CA TRP A 52 -4.77 2.49 18.58
C TRP A 52 -3.44 1.74 18.69
N ARG A 53 -3.35 0.76 19.60
CA ARG A 53 -2.20 -0.17 19.71
C ARG A 53 -2.20 -1.25 18.63
N SER A 54 -3.30 -1.45 17.93
CA SER A 54 -3.35 -2.35 16.78
C SER A 54 -2.70 -1.67 15.57
N ALA A 55 -1.77 -2.35 14.93
CA ALA A 55 -1.05 -1.84 13.76
C ALA A 55 -1.94 -1.69 12.50
N GLY A 56 -3.20 -2.16 12.55
CA GLY A 56 -4.11 -2.22 11.41
C GLY A 56 -4.39 -3.66 10.98
N VAL A 57 -5.20 -3.82 9.93
CA VAL A 57 -5.47 -5.13 9.32
C VAL A 57 -4.58 -5.32 8.10
N PHE A 58 -3.73 -6.36 8.12
CA PHE A 58 -2.79 -6.66 7.01
C PHE A 58 -3.51 -6.75 5.66
N TYR A 59 -4.65 -7.44 5.59
CA TYR A 59 -5.44 -7.57 4.36
C TYR A 59 -5.86 -6.22 3.77
N GLY A 60 -6.25 -5.26 4.63
CA GLY A 60 -6.61 -3.91 4.20
C GLY A 60 -5.44 -3.18 3.58
N GLY A 61 -4.25 -3.33 4.18
CA GLY A 61 -3.03 -2.74 3.64
C GLY A 61 -2.61 -3.39 2.33
N PHE A 62 -2.61 -4.73 2.28
CA PHE A 62 -2.21 -5.48 1.10
C PHE A 62 -3.09 -5.17 -0.11
N VAL A 63 -4.43 -5.19 0.05
CA VAL A 63 -5.37 -4.90 -1.04
C VAL A 63 -5.19 -3.48 -1.56
N LEU A 64 -5.07 -2.49 -0.66
CA LEU A 64 -4.92 -1.10 -1.06
C LEU A 64 -3.55 -0.83 -1.70
N ALA A 65 -2.48 -1.44 -1.18
CA ALA A 65 -1.14 -1.38 -1.73
C ALA A 65 -1.08 -1.96 -3.16
N CYS A 66 -1.68 -3.14 -3.38
CA CYS A 66 -1.78 -3.74 -4.70
C CYS A 66 -2.59 -2.86 -5.66
N ALA A 67 -3.73 -2.33 -5.23
CA ALA A 67 -4.58 -1.47 -6.06
C ALA A 67 -3.85 -0.18 -6.47
N VAL A 68 -3.19 0.50 -5.52
CA VAL A 68 -2.44 1.74 -5.79
C VAL A 68 -1.19 1.45 -6.61
N GLY A 69 -0.47 0.36 -6.35
CA GLY A 69 0.67 -0.06 -7.15
C GLY A 69 0.29 -0.31 -8.61
N LEU A 70 -0.78 -1.09 -8.85
CA LEU A 70 -1.31 -1.33 -10.19
C LEU A 70 -1.76 -0.03 -10.87
N TRP A 71 -2.50 0.83 -10.14
CA TRP A 71 -2.94 2.12 -10.65
C TRP A 71 -1.77 3.04 -11.02
N TYR A 72 -0.74 3.08 -10.18
CA TYR A 72 0.45 3.90 -10.42
C TYR A 72 1.16 3.40 -11.68
N VAL A 73 1.47 2.11 -11.79
CA VAL A 73 2.13 1.54 -12.99
C VAL A 73 1.33 1.85 -14.26
N HIS A 74 0.00 1.70 -14.20
CA HIS A 74 -0.87 1.99 -15.33
C HIS A 74 -0.83 3.47 -15.73
N ARG A 75 -0.78 4.38 -14.75
CA ARG A 75 -0.73 5.83 -14.96
C ARG A 75 0.62 6.31 -15.48
N THR A 76 1.73 5.74 -14.99
CA THR A 76 3.08 6.12 -15.45
C THR A 76 3.51 5.42 -16.74
N ARG A 77 2.65 4.57 -17.34
CA ARG A 77 2.94 3.73 -18.52
C ARG A 77 4.26 2.99 -18.40
N LEU A 78 4.58 2.51 -17.20
CA LEU A 78 5.78 1.72 -16.97
C LEU A 78 5.55 0.30 -17.52
N PRO A 79 6.58 -0.34 -18.11
CA PRO A 79 6.46 -1.71 -18.56
C PRO A 79 6.24 -2.64 -17.35
N LEU A 80 4.97 -3.08 -17.19
CA LEU A 80 4.48 -3.95 -16.10
C LEU A 80 5.36 -5.18 -15.89
N ALA A 81 5.83 -5.81 -16.98
CA ALA A 81 6.67 -7.00 -16.93
C ALA A 81 8.00 -6.75 -16.18
N ARG A 82 8.65 -5.61 -16.43
CA ARG A 82 9.93 -5.26 -15.80
C ARG A 82 9.77 -4.72 -14.37
N THR A 83 8.63 -4.08 -14.08
CA THR A 83 8.31 -3.65 -12.71
C THR A 83 7.98 -4.85 -11.83
N ALA A 84 7.27 -5.85 -12.38
CA ALA A 84 7.02 -7.11 -11.69
C ALA A 84 8.32 -7.93 -11.48
N ASP A 85 9.18 -8.07 -12.51
CA ASP A 85 10.48 -8.77 -12.37
C ASP A 85 11.45 -8.08 -11.39
N ALA A 86 11.35 -6.76 -11.22
CA ALA A 86 12.19 -6.04 -10.26
C ALA A 86 11.67 -6.12 -8.81
N VAL A 87 10.39 -6.46 -8.63
CA VAL A 87 9.70 -6.54 -7.33
C VAL A 87 9.56 -7.99 -6.85
N ALA A 88 9.51 -8.95 -7.77
CA ALA A 88 9.56 -10.40 -7.49
C ALA A 88 10.96 -10.86 -7.07
#